data_AF-A0AAP3E5Z8-F1
#
_entry.id   AF-A0AAP3E5Z8-F1
#
_cell.length_a   1.000
_cell.length_b   1.000
_cell.length_c   1.000
_cell.angle_alpha   90.00
_cell.angle_beta   90.00
_cell.angle_gamma   90.00
#
_symmetry.space_group_name_H-M   'P 1'
#
loop_
_entity.id
_entity.type
_entity.pdbx_description
1 polymer ?
#
loop_
_entity_poly.entity_id
_entity_poly.type
_entity_poly.pdbx_seq_one_letter_code
_entity_poly.pdbx_strand_id
1 'polypeptide(L)' 'MEESSPDKGRFWEVICQYSTIFYLLLLVVTALFFLNLVAMLIDTQPADAFIISIMNFALLGTTATGILLILWYCQRN' A
#
# COMPACT_ATOMS: atom_id res chain seq x y z
N MET A 1 -27.81 9.45 -15.74
CA MET A 1 -27.72 7.98 -15.83
C MET A 1 -26.31 7.70 -16.32
N GLU A 2 -25.37 7.53 -15.39
CA GLU A 2 -23.99 7.18 -15.74
C GLU A 2 -23.97 5.73 -16.22
N GLU A 3 -23.43 5.54 -17.41
CA GLU A 3 -23.25 4.26 -18.07
C GLU A 3 -22.39 3.34 -17.18
N SER A 4 -23.01 2.42 -16.46
CA SER A 4 -22.31 1.39 -15.68
C SER A 4 -21.66 0.43 -16.66
N SER A 5 -20.43 0.73 -17.07
CA SER A 5 -19.59 -0.17 -17.87
C SER A 5 -19.55 -1.55 -17.18
N PRO A 6 -20.06 -2.63 -17.82
CA PRO A 6 -20.15 -3.96 -17.22
C PRO A 6 -18.77 -4.55 -16.87
N ASP A 7 -17.68 -4.00 -17.41
CA ASP A 7 -16.31 -4.41 -17.09
C ASP A 7 -15.84 -3.93 -15.71
N LYS A 8 -16.35 -2.80 -15.19
CA LYS A 8 -15.91 -2.27 -13.89
C LYS A 8 -16.32 -3.18 -12.74
N GLY A 9 -17.54 -3.73 -12.78
CA GLY A 9 -18.03 -4.66 -11.75
C GLY A 9 -17.18 -5.93 -11.69
N ARG A 10 -16.91 -6.54 -12.86
CA ARG A 10 -16.09 -7.75 -12.96
C ARG A 10 -14.63 -7.52 -12.56
N PHE A 11 -14.07 -6.35 -12.86
CA PHE A 11 -12.72 -5.97 -12.44
C PHE A 11 -12.59 -5.94 -10.91
N TRP A 12 -13.50 -5.26 -10.22
CA TRP A 12 -13.49 -5.18 -8.77
C TRP A 12 -13.78 -6.53 -8.12
N GLU A 13 -14.67 -7.34 -8.69
CA GLU A 13 -14.97 -8.69 -8.20
C GLU A 13 -13.72 -9.59 -8.22
N VAL A 14 -12.95 -9.57 -9.30
CA VAL A 14 -11.67 -10.29 -9.40
C VAL A 14 -10.66 -9.75 -8.39
N ILE A 15 -10.53 -8.43 -8.24
CA ILE A 15 -9.60 -7.84 -7.25
C ILE A 15 -9.98 -8.25 -5.83
N CYS A 16 -11.26 -8.22 -5.49
CA CYS A 16 -11.74 -8.57 -4.16
C CYS A 16 -11.60 -10.07 -3.87
N GLN A 17 -11.63 -10.93 -4.88
CA GLN A 17 -11.29 -12.35 -4.73
C GLN A 17 -9.85 -12.56 -4.23
N TYR A 18 -8.92 -11.67 -4.58
CA TYR A 18 -7.53 -11.69 -4.10
C TYR A 18 -7.30 -10.83 -2.86
N SER A 19 -8.36 -10.36 -2.18
CA SER A 19 -8.26 -9.51 -0.97
C SER A 19 -7.32 -10.07 0.10
N THR A 20 -7.29 -11.39 0.32
CA THR A 20 -6.36 -12.03 1.25
C THR A 20 -4.90 -11.75 0.91
N ILE A 21 -4.53 -11.75 -0.37
CA ILE A 21 -3.17 -11.43 -0.81
C ILE A 21 -2.85 -9.95 -0.53
N PHE A 22 -3.81 -9.06 -0.77
CA PHE A 22 -3.68 -7.64 -0.44
C PHE A 22 -3.49 -7.40 1.08
N TYR A 23 -4.16 -8.16 1.95
CA TYR A 23 -3.91 -8.10 3.40
C TYR A 23 -2.49 -8.54 3.78
N LEU A 24 -1.98 -9.62 3.18
CA LEU A 24 -0.61 -10.09 3.41
C LEU A 24 0.41 -9.05 2.91
N LEU A 25 0.17 -8.48 1.73
CA LEU A 25 0.98 -7.41 1.16
C LEU A 25 1.00 -6.19 2.09
N LEU A 26 -0.16 -5.80 2.63
CA LEU A 26 -0.27 -4.70 3.59
C LEU A 26 0.56 -4.97 4.85
N LEU A 27 0.53 -6.20 5.37
CA LEU A 27 1.33 -6.60 6.54
C LEU A 27 2.83 -6.46 6.24
N VAL A 28 3.28 -6.97 5.10
CA VAL A 28 4.69 -6.87 4.68
C VAL A 28 5.12 -5.42 4.49
N VAL A 29 4.32 -4.61 3.78
CA VAL A 29 4.60 -3.18 3.56
C VAL A 29 4.66 -2.43 4.88
N THR A 30 3.74 -2.73 5.81
CA THR A 30 3.72 -2.13 7.14
C THR A 30 4.97 -2.51 7.94
N ALA A 31 5.38 -3.77 7.90
CA ALA A 31 6.60 -4.24 8.56
C ALA A 31 7.84 -3.54 7.99
N LEU A 32 7.96 -3.44 6.66
CA LEU A 32 9.06 -2.73 6.00
C LEU A 32 9.08 -1.24 6.35
N PHE A 33 7.90 -0.61 6.45
CA PHE A 33 7.76 0.79 6.85
C PHE A 33 8.30 1.00 8.26
N PHE A 34 7.93 0.13 9.21
CA PHE A 34 8.43 0.20 10.58
C PHE A 34 9.94 -0.07 10.66
N LEU A 35 10.45 -1.07 9.93
CA LEU A 35 11.89 -1.34 9.87
C LEU A 35 12.66 -0.14 9.33
N ASN A 36 12.13 0.54 8.32
CA ASN A 36 12.73 1.75 7.77
C ASN A 36 12.72 2.90 8.79
N LEU A 37 11.60 3.10 9.50
CA LEU A 37 11.50 4.07 10.58
C LEU A 37 12.50 3.82 11.70
N VAL A 38 12.63 2.57 12.13
CA VAL A 38 13.60 2.18 13.15
C VAL A 38 15.03 2.44 12.65
N ALA A 39 15.35 2.09 11.40
CA ALA A 39 16.66 2.35 10.81
C ALA A 39 17.00 3.84 10.77
N MET A 40 16.01 4.70 10.49
CA MET A 40 16.17 6.14 10.48
C MET A 40 16.36 6.74 11.88
N LEU A 41 15.76 6.13 12.91
CA LEU A 41 15.86 6.61 14.29
C LEU A 41 17.14 6.17 15.00
N ILE A 42 17.73 5.03 14.61
CA ILE A 42 18.91 4.47 15.28
C ILE A 42 20.21 5.06 14.73
N ASP A 43 20.30 5.35 13.44
CA ASP A 43 21.56 5.70 12.78
C ASP A 43 21.57 7.14 12.27
N THR A 44 22.68 7.85 12.50
CA THR A 44 22.91 9.17 11.90
C THR A 44 23.36 8.98 10.46
N GLN A 45 22.38 8.83 9.58
CA GLN A 45 22.61 8.56 8.16
C GLN A 45 23.26 9.77 7.45
N PRO A 46 24.20 9.53 6.51
CA PRO A 46 24.70 10.58 5.62
C PRO A 46 23.57 11.10 4.71
N ALA A 47 23.72 12.31 4.17
CA ALA A 47 22.64 13.05 3.51
C ALA A 47 22.02 12.32 2.30
N ASP A 48 22.81 11.51 1.60
CA ASP A 48 22.40 10.62 0.51
C ASP A 48 21.49 9.48 1.01
N ALA A 49 21.84 8.83 2.12
CA ALA A 49 21.03 7.78 2.73
C ALA A 49 19.70 8.31 3.29
N PHE A 50 19.68 9.54 3.81
CA PHE A 50 18.46 10.20 4.28
C PHE A 50 17.42 10.41 3.16
N ILE A 51 17.87 10.82 1.96
CA ILE A 51 16.97 11.01 0.80
C ILE A 51 16.35 9.66 0.38
N ILE A 52 17.16 8.60 0.38
CA ILE A 52 16.69 7.24 0.04
C ILE A 52 15.65 6.78 1.06
N SER A 53 15.86 7.04 2.34
CA SER A 53 14.90 6.74 3.40
C SER A 53 13.55 7.44 3.15
N ILE A 54 13.55 8.76 2.90
CA ILE A 54 12.32 9.52 2.60
C ILE A 54 11.60 8.99 1.37
N MET A 55 12.33 8.67 0.29
CA MET A 55 11.71 8.10 -0.92
C MET A 55 11.07 6.75 -0.63
N ASN A 56 11.72 5.92 0.19
CA ASN A 56 11.18 4.62 0.57
C ASN A 56 9.93 4.77 1.46
N PHE A 57 9.91 5.77 2.35
CA PHE A 57 8.70 6.14 3.09
C PHE A 57 7.55 6.54 2.18
N ALA A 58 7.81 7.36 1.17
CA ALA A 58 6.79 7.78 0.21
C ALA A 58 6.26 6.58 -0.60
N LEU A 59 7.14 5.69 -1.07
CA LEU A 59 6.78 4.48 -1.81
C LEU A 59 5.95 3.51 -0.95
N LEU A 60 6.41 3.21 0.25
CA LEU A 60 5.71 2.28 1.16
C LEU A 60 4.38 2.88 1.63
N GLY A 61 4.35 4.18 1.95
CA GLY A 61 3.14 4.89 2.37
C GLY A 61 2.07 4.96 1.27
N THR A 62 2.46 5.27 0.04
CA THR A 62 1.52 5.29 -1.10
C THR A 62 1.02 3.89 -1.43
N THR A 63 1.89 2.88 -1.38
CA THR A 63 1.50 1.47 -1.58
C THR A 63 0.51 1.00 -0.52
N ALA A 64 0.80 1.26 0.76
CA ALA A 64 -0.11 0.93 1.87
C ALA A 64 -1.47 1.62 1.71
N THR A 65 -1.47 2.91 1.34
CA THR A 65 -2.70 3.67 1.10
C THR A 65 -3.50 3.09 -0.06
N GLY A 66 -2.85 2.73 -1.17
CA GLY A 66 -3.51 2.11 -2.31
C GLY A 66 -4.16 0.77 -1.96
N ILE A 67 -3.46 -0.08 -1.20
CA ILE A 67 -3.99 -1.35 -0.71
C ILE A 67 -5.18 -1.14 0.22
N LEU A 68 -5.08 -0.20 1.17
CA LEU A 68 -6.16 0.14 2.08
C LEU A 68 -7.41 0.62 1.34
N LEU A 69 -7.24 1.44 0.29
CA LEU A 69 -8.35 1.88 -0.56
C LEU A 69 -9.02 0.71 -1.28
N ILE A 70 -8.24 -0.22 -1.83
CA ILE A 70 -8.77 -1.43 -2.49
C ILE A 70 -9.56 -2.27 -1.49
N LEU A 71 -9.00 -2.54 -0.32
CA LEU A 71 -9.65 -3.33 0.73
C LEU A 71 -10.91 -2.63 1.26
N TRP A 72 -10.86 -1.31 1.45
CA TRP A 72 -12.03 -0.52 1.85
C TRP A 72 -13.16 -0.60 0.82
N TYR A 73 -12.82 -0.52 -0.47
CA TYR A 73 -13.80 -0.66 -1.54
C TYR A 73 -14.40 -2.08 -1.56
N CYS A 74 -13.57 -3.11 -1.42
CA CYS A 74 -14.01 -4.50 -1.36
C CYS A 74 -14.87 -4.86 -0.14
N GLN A 75 -14.70 -4.16 0.98
CA GLN A 75 -15.49 -4.39 2.19
C GLN A 75 -16.85 -3.66 2.14
N ARG A 76 -16.94 -2.59 1.34
CA ARG A 76 -18.14 -1.76 1.21
C ARG A 76 -19.12 -2.29 0.15
N ASN A 77 -18.61 -3.02 -0.84
CA ASN A 77 -19.38 -3.57 -1.96
C ASN A 77 -19.74 -5.04 -1.71
#